data_AF-A0ABD3LQM2-F1
#
_entry.id   AF-A0ABD3LQM2-F1
#
_cell.length_a   1.000
_cell.length_b   1.000
_cell.length_c   1.000
_cell.angle_alpha   90.00
_cell.angle_beta   90.00
_cell.angle_gamma   90.00
#
_symmetry.space_group_name_H-M   'P 1'
#
loop_
_entity.id
_entity.type
_entity.pdbx_description
1 polymer ?
#
loop_
_entity_poly.entity_id
_entity_poly.type
_entity_poly.pdbx_seq_one_letter_code
_entity_poly.pdbx_strand_id
1 'polypeptide(L)'
;MRKYYLSSDFCLLFFRGIVGGEKLKVVRLSIAQVLIVISHKQKATLREVYKKKKYLPLDLRPKKTKAIRRRLTKYQCLLKKISIHNRSLHRPPNKFTFFFFNIIFIF
;
A
#
# COMPACT_ATOMS: atom_id res chain seq x y z
N MET A 1 23.38 -2.59 -14.97
CA MET A 1 24.51 -3.40 -15.48
C MET A 1 25.32 -4.17 -14.42
N ARG A 2 25.07 -4.05 -13.09
CA ARG A 2 25.92 -4.70 -12.06
C ARG A 2 25.25 -5.79 -11.20
N LYS A 3 24.05 -6.29 -11.58
CA LYS A 3 23.33 -7.36 -10.84
C LYS A 3 23.60 -8.78 -11.39
N TYR A 4 24.20 -8.89 -12.58
CA TYR A 4 24.28 -10.15 -13.31
C TYR A 4 25.56 -10.96 -13.02
N TYR A 5 26.65 -10.33 -12.56
CA TYR A 5 27.94 -10.99 -12.36
C TYR A 5 27.90 -12.12 -11.31
N LEU A 6 27.23 -11.91 -10.17
CA LEU A 6 27.11 -12.93 -9.11
C LEU A 6 26.22 -14.12 -9.51
N SER A 7 25.30 -13.93 -10.46
CA SER A 7 24.40 -14.97 -10.94
C SER A 7 25.01 -15.79 -12.07
N SER A 8 25.88 -15.19 -12.90
CA SER A 8 26.61 -15.89 -13.97
C SER A 8 27.61 -16.91 -13.41
N ASP A 9 28.31 -16.59 -12.32
CA ASP A 9 29.31 -17.49 -11.73
C ASP A 9 28.67 -18.72 -11.07
N PHE A 10 27.51 -18.56 -10.42
CA PHE A 10 26.75 -19.68 -9.85
C PHE A 10 26.08 -20.55 -10.93
N CYS A 11 25.58 -19.93 -12.00
CA CYS A 11 25.04 -20.65 -13.15
C CYS A 11 26.13 -21.50 -13.83
N LEU A 12 27.33 -20.94 -14.00
CA LEU A 12 28.51 -21.65 -14.52
C LEU A 12 28.96 -22.81 -13.64
N LEU A 13 28.93 -22.67 -12.30
CA LEU A 13 29.25 -23.75 -11.37
C LEU A 13 28.18 -24.87 -11.35
N PHE A 14 26.91 -24.52 -11.56
CA PHE A 14 25.79 -25.47 -11.69
C PHE A 14 25.84 -26.24 -13.01
N PHE A 15 26.09 -25.58 -14.15
CA PHE A 15 26.25 -26.24 -15.45
C PHE A 15 27.50 -27.12 -15.55
N ARG A 16 28.57 -26.80 -14.81
CA ARG A 16 29.81 -27.60 -14.78
C ARG A 16 29.74 -28.83 -13.85
N GLY A 17 28.67 -29.01 -13.07
CA GLY A 17 28.49 -30.18 -12.19
C GLY A 17 29.49 -30.29 -11.03
N ILE A 18 30.21 -29.20 -10.71
CA ILE A 18 31.34 -29.20 -9.76
C ILE A 18 30.86 -29.26 -8.30
N VAL A 19 29.64 -28.80 -8.01
CA VAL A 19 29.11 -28.62 -6.65
C VAL A 19 27.89 -29.51 -6.42
N GLY A 20 27.94 -30.37 -5.39
CA GLY A 20 26.83 -31.23 -4.99
C GLY A 20 25.57 -30.47 -4.53
N GLY A 21 24.40 -31.09 -4.69
CA GLY A 21 23.07 -30.48 -4.50
C GLY A 21 22.83 -29.79 -3.15
N GLU A 22 23.42 -30.28 -2.07
CA GLU A 22 23.25 -29.71 -0.72
C GLU A 22 23.95 -28.35 -0.58
N LYS A 23 25.18 -28.24 -1.08
CA LYS A 23 25.97 -26.99 -1.06
C LYS A 23 25.32 -25.93 -1.96
N LEU A 24 24.70 -26.33 -3.07
CA LEU A 24 23.96 -25.43 -3.96
C LEU A 24 22.75 -24.78 -3.28
N LYS A 25 22.00 -25.51 -2.44
CA LYS A 25 20.87 -24.94 -1.69
C LYS A 25 21.32 -23.81 -0.75
N VAL A 26 22.40 -24.04 -0.01
CA VAL A 26 22.97 -23.04 0.93
C VAL A 26 23.43 -21.79 0.18
N VAL A 27 24.14 -21.96 -0.94
CA VAL A 27 24.65 -20.83 -1.74
C VAL A 27 23.51 -20.05 -2.40
N ARG A 28 22.43 -20.69 -2.87
CA ARG A 28 21.26 -19.96 -3.41
C ARG A 28 20.59 -19.09 -2.36
N LEU A 29 20.48 -19.60 -1.13
CA LEU A 29 19.88 -18.87 -0.02
C LEU A 29 20.74 -17.65 0.37
N SER A 30 22.06 -17.81 0.46
CA SER A 30 22.96 -16.68 0.79
C SER A 30 22.94 -15.59 -0.30
N ILE A 31 22.94 -15.97 -1.58
CA ILE A 31 22.82 -15.01 -2.70
C ILE A 31 21.48 -14.27 -2.63
N ALA A 32 20.38 -14.99 -2.39
CA ALA A 32 19.05 -14.37 -2.28
C ALA A 32 19.00 -13.34 -1.13
N GLN A 33 19.57 -13.68 0.04
CA GLN A 33 19.64 -12.76 1.18
C GLN A 33 20.38 -11.47 0.85
N VAL A 34 21.55 -11.56 0.20
CA VAL A 34 22.34 -10.38 -0.21
C VAL A 34 21.54 -9.51 -1.20
N LEU A 35 20.88 -10.12 -2.18
CA LEU A 35 20.06 -9.41 -3.17
C LEU A 35 18.85 -8.72 -2.54
N ILE A 36 18.24 -9.35 -1.53
CA ILE A 36 17.14 -8.77 -0.75
C ILE A 36 17.66 -7.52 -0.03
N VAL A 37 18.77 -7.60 0.71
CA VAL A 37 19.35 -6.47 1.44
C VAL A 37 19.65 -5.29 0.50
N ILE A 38 20.29 -5.55 -0.64
CA ILE A 38 20.59 -4.51 -1.66
C ILE A 38 19.29 -3.88 -2.17
N SER A 39 18.28 -4.69 -2.47
CA SER A 39 17.00 -4.21 -2.99
C SER A 39 16.21 -3.39 -1.97
N HIS A 40 16.27 -3.76 -0.69
CA HIS A 40 15.69 -2.98 0.40
C HIS A 40 16.37 -1.61 0.55
N LYS A 41 17.71 -1.57 0.55
CA LYS A 41 18.46 -0.30 0.62
C LYS A 41 18.20 0.61 -0.58
N GLN A 42 18.14 0.05 -1.80
CA GLN A 42 17.78 0.78 -3.01
C GLN A 42 16.37 1.36 -2.94
N LYS A 43 15.38 0.59 -2.46
CA LYS A 43 14.01 1.11 -2.29
C LYS A 43 13.91 2.17 -1.20
N ALA A 44 14.66 2.04 -0.10
CA ALA A 44 14.65 3.01 1.00
C ALA A 44 15.20 4.38 0.54
N THR A 45 16.37 4.39 -0.10
CA THR A 45 16.97 5.60 -0.68
C THR A 45 16.05 6.27 -1.70
N LEU A 46 15.41 5.50 -2.59
CA LEU A 46 14.40 6.06 -3.50
C LEU A 46 13.20 6.66 -2.75
N ARG A 47 12.69 6.01 -1.70
CA ARG A 47 11.57 6.55 -0.91
C ARG A 47 11.92 7.88 -0.25
N GLU A 48 13.15 8.05 0.22
CA GLU A 48 13.63 9.31 0.78
C GLU A 48 13.66 10.42 -0.29
N VAL A 49 14.22 10.13 -1.46
CA VAL A 49 14.30 11.08 -2.59
C VAL A 49 12.92 11.54 -3.07
N TYR A 50 11.90 10.68 -3.02
CA TYR A 50 10.54 10.97 -3.52
C TYR A 50 9.52 11.34 -2.42
N LYS A 51 9.90 11.43 -1.14
CA LYS A 51 8.97 11.58 0.01
C LYS A 51 8.02 12.77 -0.05
N LYS A 52 8.43 13.88 -0.68
CA LYS A 52 7.66 15.14 -0.76
C LYS A 52 7.36 15.58 -2.19
N LYS A 53 7.70 14.76 -3.19
CA LYS A 53 7.45 15.09 -4.59
C LYS A 53 5.99 14.81 -4.92
N LYS A 54 5.37 15.70 -5.71
CA LYS A 54 3.96 15.57 -6.15
C LYS A 54 3.71 14.26 -6.92
N TYR A 55 4.66 13.87 -7.76
CA TYR A 55 4.56 12.68 -8.60
C TYR A 55 5.55 11.62 -8.11
N LEU A 56 5.02 10.45 -7.73
CA LEU A 56 5.80 9.26 -7.42
C LEU A 56 5.83 8.32 -8.64
N PRO A 57 6.92 7.57 -8.83
CA PRO A 57 6.94 6.48 -9.81
C PRO A 57 5.91 5.40 -9.44
N LEU A 58 5.42 4.68 -10.45
CA LEU A 58 4.35 3.67 -10.31
C LEU A 58 4.67 2.61 -9.25
N ASP A 59 5.93 2.20 -9.13
CA ASP A 59 6.37 1.16 -8.19
C ASP A 59 6.33 1.58 -6.72
N LEU A 60 6.52 2.87 -6.44
CA LEU A 60 6.50 3.43 -5.07
C LEU A 60 5.09 3.82 -4.63
N ARG A 61 4.11 3.81 -5.54
CA ARG A 61 2.73 4.16 -5.23
C ARG A 61 2.11 3.11 -4.28
N PRO A 62 1.26 3.50 -3.33
CA PRO A 62 0.57 2.53 -2.49
C PRO A 62 -0.28 1.56 -3.33
N LYS A 63 -0.10 0.25 -3.12
CA LYS A 63 -0.93 -0.80 -3.69
C LYS A 63 -2.31 -0.76 -3.03
N LYS A 64 -3.28 -0.20 -3.75
CA LYS A 64 -4.70 -0.18 -3.40
C LYS A 64 -5.52 -0.66 -4.60
N THR A 65 -6.73 -1.15 -4.37
CA THR A 65 -7.63 -1.53 -5.45
C THR A 65 -7.91 -0.35 -6.39
N LYS A 66 -8.25 -0.64 -7.65
CA LYS A 66 -8.52 0.38 -8.67
C LYS A 66 -9.66 1.33 -8.26
N ALA A 67 -10.71 0.79 -7.62
CA ALA A 67 -11.82 1.57 -7.09
C ALA A 67 -11.36 2.58 -6.03
N ILE A 68 -10.52 2.15 -5.06
CA ILE A 68 -9.99 3.03 -4.01
C ILE A 68 -9.05 4.12 -4.58
N ARG A 69 -8.36 3.86 -5.70
CA ARG A 69 -7.52 4.87 -6.37
C ARG A 69 -8.34 5.92 -7.13
N ARG A 70 -9.57 5.59 -7.56
CA ARG A 70 -10.44 6.47 -8.36
C ARG A 70 -11.42 7.29 -7.52
N ARG A 71 -11.80 6.81 -6.32
CA ARG A 71 -12.70 7.56 -5.43
C ARG A 71 -12.08 8.89 -4.97
N LEU A 72 -12.94 9.80 -4.55
CA LEU A 72 -12.56 11.06 -3.94
C LEU A 72 -11.77 10.87 -2.63
N THR A 73 -10.95 11.85 -2.29
CA THR A 73 -10.26 11.87 -0.99
C THR A 73 -11.25 12.17 0.14
N LYS A 74 -10.98 11.70 1.37
CA LYS A 74 -11.86 11.94 2.54
C LYS A 74 -12.15 13.43 2.73
N TYR A 75 -11.13 14.28 2.57
CA TYR A 75 -11.27 15.72 2.65
C TYR A 75 -12.23 16.26 1.57
N GLN A 76 -12.05 15.85 0.31
CA GLN A 76 -12.95 16.24 -0.78
C GLN A 76 -14.40 15.79 -0.55
N CYS A 77 -14.62 14.60 0.01
CA CYS A 77 -15.96 14.14 0.37
C CYS A 77 -16.60 14.97 1.49
N LEU A 78 -15.79 15.53 2.40
CA LEU A 78 -16.26 16.32 3.54
C LEU A 78 -16.45 17.80 3.20
N LEU A 79 -15.87 18.28 2.09
CA LEU A 79 -16.02 19.67 1.65
C LEU A 79 -17.49 19.98 1.38
N LYS A 80 -18.07 20.83 2.23
CA LYS A 80 -19.38 21.43 2.03
C LYS A 80 -19.20 22.84 1.46
N LYS A 81 -20.09 23.25 0.55
CA LYS A 81 -20.16 24.65 0.10
C LYS A 81 -20.49 25.55 1.29
N ILE A 82 -19.99 26.79 1.28
CA ILE A 82 -20.28 27.80 2.32
C ILE A 82 -21.79 27.94 2.55
N SER A 83 -22.59 28.03 1.48
CA SER A 83 -24.05 28.12 1.60
C SER A 83 -24.68 26.94 2.35
N ILE A 84 -24.24 25.71 2.07
CA ILE A 84 -24.73 24.50 2.76
C ILE A 84 -24.28 24.49 4.21
N HIS A 85 -23.03 24.89 4.48
CA HIS A 85 -22.51 25.01 5.84
C HIS A 85 -23.30 26.04 6.66
N ASN A 86 -23.50 27.25 6.13
CA ASN A 86 -24.31 28.28 6.76
C ASN A 86 -25.73 27.78 7.01
N ARG A 87 -26.38 27.13 6.02
CA ARG A 87 -27.71 26.53 6.21
C ARG A 87 -27.72 25.51 7.36
N SER A 88 -26.69 24.67 7.48
CA SER A 88 -26.60 23.69 8.58
C SER A 88 -26.34 24.30 9.96
N LEU A 89 -25.65 25.45 10.02
CA LEU A 89 -25.48 26.22 11.26
C LEU A 89 -26.80 26.87 11.68
N HIS A 90 -27.51 27.50 10.74
CA HIS A 90 -28.76 28.20 11.00
C HIS A 90 -29.91 27.23 11.33
N ARG A 91 -29.90 26.03 10.75
CA ARG A 91 -30.93 25.00 10.92
C ARG A 91 -30.30 23.66 11.32
N PRO A 92 -29.92 23.49 12.59
CA PRO A 92 -29.44 22.21 13.08
C PRO A 92 -30.58 21.17 13.08
N PRO A 93 -30.30 19.89 12.81
CA PRO A 93 -31.32 18.84 12.90
C PRO A 93 -31.71 18.64 14.38
N ASN A 94 -33.01 18.68 14.64
CA ASN A 94 -33.55 18.43 15.97
C ASN A 94 -33.62 16.92 16.24
N LYS A 95 -33.31 16.49 17.47
CA LYS A 95 -33.48 15.10 17.89
C LYS A 95 -34.91 14.92 18.38
N PHE A 96 -35.75 14.21 17.62
CA PHE A 96 -37.09 13.84 18.06
C PHE A 96 -37.09 12.40 18.54
N THR A 97 -37.59 12.16 19.76
CA THR A 97 -37.84 10.82 20.30
C THR A 97 -39.33 10.54 20.21
N PHE A 98 -39.73 9.57 19.38
CA PHE A 98 -41.10 9.09 19.33
C PHE A 98 -41.26 8.01 20.41
N PHE A 99 -41.95 8.32 21.51
CA PHE A 99 -42.39 7.31 22.46
C PHE A 99 -43.51 6.51 21.79
N PHE A 100 -43.15 5.38 21.17
CA PHE A 100 -44.12 4.37 20.80
C PHE A 100 -44.64 3.72 22.08
N PHE A 101 -45.68 4.33 22.68
CA PHE A 101 -46.50 3.61 23.65
C PHE A 101 -47.13 2.43 22.91
N ASN A 102 -46.66 1.23 23.22
CA ASN A 102 -47.29 -0.02 22.79
C ASN A 102 -48.68 -0.08 23.42
N ILE A 103 -49.66 0.51 22.75
CA ILE A 103 -51.07 0.19 22.97
C ILE A 103 -51.26 -1.15 22.28
N ILE A 104 -50.93 -2.22 22.99
CA ILE A 104 -51.45 -3.54 22.67
C ILE A 104 -52.95 -3.44 22.94
N PHE A 105 -53.65 -3.41 21.82
CA PHE A 105 -55.08 -3.45 21.61
C PHE A 105 -55.72 -4.47 22.58
N ILE A 106 -56.45 -3.97 23.58
CA ILE A 106 -57.40 -4.77 24.35
C ILE A 106 -58.63 -4.95 23.44
N PHE A 107 -58.69 -6.08 22.75
CA PHE A 107 -59.90 -6.71 22.25
C PHE A 107 -59.67 -8.21 22.11
#